data_AF-A0A1B6JJW8-F1
#
_entry.id   AF-A0A1B6JJW8-F1
#
_cell.length_a   1.000
_cell.length_b   1.000
_cell.length_c   1.000
_cell.angle_alpha   90.00
_cell.angle_beta   90.00
_cell.angle_gamma   90.00
#
_symmetry.space_group_name_H-M   'P 1'
#
loop_
_entity.id
_entity.type
_entity.pdbx_description
1 polymer ?
#
loop_
_entity_poly.entity_id
_entity_poly.type
_entity_poly.pdbx_seq_one_letter_code
_entity_poly.pdbx_strand_id
1 'polypeptide(L)'
;KKLSSNTYVIRRIKNISNMDTAKTAYFSLFESHLRYGIIIWGNSSHYNLQRVLVAQKKVIRILADLNPLDSCRAAFPELKILTVVSLYIHKVICFAMSRNLTRLGETHPCNIRNANNFALPIHHLALYEEKPSYTGPKLYNLLPNHLKAITEERHFKKEARQWLLERTFYTIEEFLNWKT
;
A
#
# COMPACT_ATOMS: atom_id res chain seq x y z
N LYS A 1 -4.83 11.55 17.12
CA LYS A 1 -4.11 11.80 18.40
C LYS A 1 -2.78 11.05 18.48
N LYS A 2 -2.74 9.71 18.41
CA LYS A 2 -1.47 8.94 18.47
C LYS A 2 -0.43 9.29 17.39
N LEU A 3 -0.83 9.42 16.13
CA LEU A 3 0.09 9.77 15.03
C LEU A 3 0.81 11.11 15.24
N SER A 4 0.10 12.12 15.76
CA SER A 4 0.67 13.44 16.07
C SER A 4 1.69 13.37 17.20
N SER A 5 1.42 12.59 18.25
CA SER A 5 2.38 12.34 19.33
C SER A 5 3.63 11.62 18.80
N ASN A 6 3.43 10.56 18.00
CA ASN A 6 4.54 9.81 17.40
C ASN A 6 5.39 10.70 16.47
N THR A 7 4.77 11.65 15.76
CA THR A 7 5.49 12.64 14.94
C THR A 7 6.45 13.48 15.78
N TYR A 8 6.00 13.94 16.95
CA TYR A 8 6.84 14.69 17.88
C TYR A 8 8.00 13.83 18.41
N VAL A 9 7.72 12.60 18.84
CA VAL A 9 8.73 11.67 19.33
C VAL A 9 9.81 11.41 18.26
N ILE A 10 9.41 11.15 17.02
CA ILE A 10 10.35 10.90 15.91
C ILE A 10 11.20 12.14 15.62
N ARG A 11 10.62 13.35 15.67
CA ARG A 11 11.38 14.60 15.56
C ARG A 11 12.45 14.72 16.65
N ARG A 12 12.08 14.42 17.89
CA ARG A 12 13.02 14.46 19.02
C ARG A 12 14.13 13.44 18.85
N ILE A 13 13.80 12.20 18.48
CA ILE A 13 14.78 11.13 18.22
C ILE A 13 15.74 11.55 17.10
N LYS A 14 15.22 12.09 15.99
CA LYS A 14 16.05 12.58 14.90
C LYS A 14 17.06 13.64 15.35
N ASN A 15 16.63 14.57 16.20
CA ASN A 15 17.50 15.67 16.65
C ASN A 15 18.61 15.22 17.61
N ILE A 16 18.42 14.13 18.36
CA ILE A 16 19.38 13.66 19.38
C ILE A 16 20.20 12.45 18.90
N SER A 17 19.88 11.90 17.74
CA SER A 17 20.39 10.61 17.26
C SER A 17 20.67 10.68 15.75
N ASN A 18 20.90 9.52 15.14
CA ASN A 18 21.11 9.35 13.70
C ASN A 18 19.82 8.98 12.95
N MET A 19 19.88 9.15 11.62
CA MET A 19 18.76 8.91 10.71
C MET A 19 18.18 7.51 10.83
N ASP A 20 19.04 6.49 10.94
CA ASP A 20 18.61 5.09 11.00
C ASP A 20 17.81 4.78 12.27
N THR A 21 18.16 5.40 13.40
CA THR A 21 17.40 5.29 14.65
C THR A 21 16.04 5.98 14.55
N ALA A 22 16.00 7.19 13.97
CA ALA A 22 14.74 7.90 13.73
C ALA A 22 13.81 7.13 12.77
N LYS A 23 14.38 6.50 11.75
CA LYS A 23 13.67 5.63 10.80
C LYS A 23 13.17 4.34 11.45
N THR A 24 13.96 3.75 12.35
CA THR A 24 13.53 2.60 13.15
C THR A 24 12.35 2.98 14.05
N ALA A 25 12.40 4.15 14.70
CA ALA A 25 11.30 4.70 15.48
C ALA A 25 10.04 4.96 14.62
N TYR A 26 10.21 5.38 13.36
CA TYR A 26 9.09 5.47 12.42
C TYR A 26 8.42 4.11 12.20
N PHE A 27 9.18 3.05 11.91
CA PHE A 27 8.61 1.74 11.68
C PHE A 27 7.94 1.15 12.94
N SER A 28 8.56 1.33 14.10
CA SER A 28 8.07 0.76 15.36
C SER A 28 6.89 1.53 15.96
N LEU A 29 6.88 2.86 15.89
CA LEU A 29 5.85 3.70 16.52
C LEU A 29 4.80 4.19 15.52
N PHE A 30 5.20 4.66 14.34
CA PHE A 30 4.26 5.27 13.39
C PHE A 30 3.61 4.23 12.50
N GLU A 31 4.41 3.45 11.76
CA GLU A 31 3.89 2.50 10.78
C GLU A 31 3.17 1.32 11.43
N SER A 32 3.58 0.88 12.63
CA SER A 32 2.85 -0.14 13.40
C SER A 32 1.38 0.25 13.63
N HIS A 33 1.13 1.51 14.00
CA HIS A 33 -0.22 2.06 14.17
C HIS A 33 -0.96 2.22 12.84
N LEU A 34 -0.26 2.53 11.75
CA LEU A 34 -0.87 2.56 10.42
C LEU A 34 -1.30 1.16 9.97
N ARG A 35 -0.45 0.15 10.18
CA ARG A 35 -0.73 -1.22 9.72
C ARG A 35 -1.86 -1.86 10.52
N TYR A 36 -2.09 -1.43 11.75
CA TYR A 36 -3.17 -1.95 12.58
C TYR A 36 -4.52 -1.74 11.91
N GLY A 37 -5.18 -2.85 11.55
CA GLY A 37 -6.50 -2.85 10.92
C GLY A 37 -6.55 -2.23 9.52
N ILE A 38 -5.42 -1.99 8.84
CA ILE A 38 -5.39 -1.25 7.55
C ILE A 38 -6.27 -1.88 6.46
N ILE A 39 -6.40 -3.21 6.46
CA ILE A 39 -7.28 -3.93 5.53
C ILE A 39 -8.76 -3.53 5.74
N ILE A 40 -9.14 -3.21 6.97
CA ILE A 40 -10.51 -2.87 7.36
C ILE A 40 -10.78 -1.38 7.10
N TRP A 41 -9.95 -0.49 7.65
CA TRP A 41 -10.23 0.96 7.57
C TRP A 41 -9.66 1.62 6.31
N GLY A 42 -8.70 1.00 5.63
CA GLY A 42 -8.04 1.57 4.46
C GLY A 42 -8.95 1.73 3.25
N ASN A 43 -10.11 1.07 3.23
CA ASN A 43 -11.13 1.27 2.19
C ASN A 43 -12.29 2.21 2.60
N SER A 44 -12.21 2.84 3.78
CA SER A 44 -13.37 3.57 4.35
C SER A 44 -13.76 4.81 3.55
N SER A 45 -12.84 5.75 3.34
CA SER A 45 -13.05 6.92 2.50
C SER A 45 -11.74 7.51 2.03
N HIS A 46 -11.75 8.10 0.83
CA HIS A 46 -10.61 8.85 0.31
C HIS A 46 -10.15 9.92 1.31
N TYR A 47 -11.09 10.63 1.95
CA TYR A 47 -10.79 11.64 2.96
C TYR A 47 -10.00 11.10 4.16
N ASN A 48 -10.38 9.93 4.68
CA ASN A 48 -9.67 9.31 5.80
C ASN A 48 -8.23 8.94 5.42
N LEU A 49 -8.05 8.32 4.25
CA LEU A 49 -6.74 7.93 3.75
C LEU A 49 -5.85 9.16 3.52
N GLN A 50 -6.41 10.23 2.94
CA GLN A 50 -5.71 11.50 2.75
C GLN A 50 -5.28 12.15 4.06
N ARG A 51 -6.13 12.17 5.08
CA ARG A 51 -5.76 12.69 6.41
C ARG A 51 -4.57 11.95 7.00
N VAL A 52 -4.55 10.62 6.86
CA VAL A 52 -3.45 9.79 7.33
C VAL A 52 -2.19 10.04 6.48
N LEU A 53 -2.31 10.15 5.16
CA LEU A 53 -1.20 10.47 4.27
C LEU A 53 -0.59 11.84 4.61
N VAL A 54 -1.40 12.86 4.87
CA VAL A 54 -0.93 14.18 5.31
C VAL A 54 -0.16 14.08 6.63
N ALA A 55 -0.65 13.29 7.60
CA ALA A 55 0.08 13.04 8.84
C ALA A 55 1.40 12.30 8.60
N GLN A 56 1.41 11.31 7.70
CA GLN A 56 2.61 10.57 7.32
C GLN A 56 3.63 11.49 6.65
N LYS A 57 3.21 12.35 5.70
CA LYS A 57 4.08 13.33 5.04
C LYS A 57 4.76 14.27 6.02
N LYS A 58 4.10 14.67 7.12
CA LYS A 58 4.74 15.48 8.17
C LYS A 58 5.96 14.76 8.77
N VAL A 59 5.87 13.46 9.03
CA VAL A 59 7.00 12.68 9.54
C VAL A 59 8.06 12.48 8.47
N ILE A 60 7.67 12.20 7.22
CA ILE A 60 8.61 12.07 6.10
C ILE A 60 9.40 13.35 5.89
N ARG A 61 8.77 14.54 5.97
CA ARG A 61 9.48 15.82 5.90
C ARG A 61 10.53 15.94 7.01
N ILE A 62 10.18 15.56 8.23
CA ILE A 62 11.11 15.57 9.35
C ILE A 62 12.27 14.62 9.06
N LEU A 63 12.00 13.40 8.58
CA LEU A 63 13.06 12.43 8.29
C LEU A 63 13.96 12.87 7.12
N ALA A 64 13.42 13.44 6.05
CA ALA A 64 14.20 13.84 4.87
C ALA A 64 14.72 15.29 4.89
N ASP A 65 14.58 16.02 6.00
CA ASP A 65 14.96 17.44 6.12
C ASP A 65 14.36 18.34 5.02
N LEU A 66 13.11 18.06 4.66
CA LEU A 66 12.41 18.80 3.61
C LEU A 66 11.76 20.08 4.16
N ASN A 67 11.75 21.14 3.36
CA ASN A 67 11.01 22.35 3.66
C ASN A 67 9.49 22.09 3.64
N PRO A 68 8.68 22.99 4.24
CA PRO A 68 7.22 22.82 4.28
C PRO A 68 6.55 22.67 2.90
N LEU A 69 7.09 23.32 1.88
CA LEU A 69 6.53 23.37 0.53
C LEU A 69 7.05 22.26 -0.40
N ASP A 70 8.18 21.61 -0.05
CA ASP A 70 8.82 20.64 -0.94
C ASP A 70 7.92 19.43 -1.21
N SER A 71 8.13 18.70 -2.30
CA SER A 71 7.41 17.45 -2.52
C SER A 71 8.00 16.33 -1.67
N CYS A 72 7.16 15.58 -0.94
CA CYS A 72 7.61 14.38 -0.23
C CYS A 72 7.72 13.14 -1.13
N ARG A 73 7.34 13.24 -2.42
CA ARG A 73 7.16 12.06 -3.29
C ARG A 73 8.47 11.31 -3.51
N ALA A 74 9.57 12.02 -3.76
CA ALA A 74 10.92 11.43 -3.89
C ALA A 74 11.48 10.88 -2.57
N ALA A 75 11.13 11.48 -1.43
CA ALA A 75 11.63 11.05 -0.12
C ALA A 75 11.10 9.68 0.33
N PHE A 76 9.92 9.24 -0.13
CA PHE A 76 9.39 7.92 0.18
C PHE A 76 10.31 6.76 -0.26
N PRO A 77 10.71 6.66 -1.54
CA PRO A 77 11.58 5.60 -2.03
C PRO A 77 13.00 5.72 -1.47
N GLU A 78 13.54 6.94 -1.33
CA GLU A 78 14.85 7.19 -0.69
C GLU A 78 14.87 6.63 0.75
N LEU A 79 13.83 6.91 1.52
CA LEU A 79 13.67 6.38 2.86
C LEU A 79 13.18 4.93 2.88
N LYS A 80 12.90 4.29 1.74
CA LYS A 80 12.33 2.93 1.66
C LYS A 80 11.04 2.77 2.48
N ILE A 81 10.22 3.83 2.53
CA ILE A 81 8.94 3.88 3.23
C ILE A 81 7.81 3.90 2.20
N LEU A 82 6.83 3.03 2.37
CA LEU A 82 5.62 3.06 1.56
C LEU A 82 4.66 4.14 2.06
N THR A 83 3.95 4.79 1.13
CA THR A 83 2.79 5.61 1.47
C THR A 83 1.71 4.74 2.12
N VAL A 84 0.84 5.35 2.93
CA VAL A 84 -0.30 4.64 3.53
C VAL A 84 -1.20 3.98 2.46
N VAL A 85 -1.32 4.61 1.30
CA VAL A 85 -2.06 4.09 0.14
C VAL A 85 -1.41 2.82 -0.39
N SER A 86 -0.10 2.88 -0.68
CA SER A 86 0.65 1.71 -1.13
C SER A 86 0.68 0.61 -0.07
N LEU A 87 0.72 0.95 1.23
CA LEU A 87 0.62 -0.04 2.32
C LEU A 87 -0.73 -0.76 2.31
N TYR A 88 -1.83 -0.02 2.13
CA TYR A 88 -3.16 -0.59 2.02
C TYR A 88 -3.28 -1.52 0.81
N ILE A 89 -2.93 -1.04 -0.39
CA ILE A 89 -2.95 -1.80 -1.64
C ILE A 89 -2.12 -3.07 -1.48
N HIS A 90 -0.90 -2.95 -0.99
CA HIS A 90 -0.01 -4.09 -0.77
C HIS A 90 -0.67 -5.13 0.15
N LYS A 91 -1.24 -4.70 1.28
CA LYS A 91 -1.86 -5.62 2.25
C LYS A 91 -3.09 -6.33 1.70
N VAL A 92 -3.95 -5.64 0.98
CA VAL A 92 -5.19 -6.20 0.42
C VAL A 92 -4.89 -7.16 -0.74
N ILE A 93 -3.89 -6.85 -1.55
CA ILE A 93 -3.39 -7.77 -2.59
C ILE A 93 -2.78 -9.04 -1.98
N CYS A 94 -1.90 -8.89 -0.97
CA CYS A 94 -1.31 -10.05 -0.30
C CYS A 94 -2.37 -10.93 0.38
N PHE A 95 -3.40 -10.30 0.94
CA PHE A 95 -4.53 -11.01 1.53
C PHE A 95 -5.30 -11.84 0.50
N ALA A 96 -5.56 -11.28 -0.69
CA ALA A 96 -6.19 -12.01 -1.79
C ALA A 96 -5.36 -13.24 -2.22
N MET A 97 -4.04 -13.06 -2.35
CA MET A 97 -3.13 -14.14 -2.71
C MET A 97 -3.13 -15.27 -1.67
N SER A 98 -3.13 -14.93 -0.37
CA SER A 98 -3.16 -15.92 0.71
C SER A 98 -4.44 -16.76 0.78
N ARG A 99 -5.53 -16.30 0.15
CA ARG A 99 -6.83 -16.99 0.17
C ARG A 99 -7.02 -18.00 -0.96
N ASN A 100 -6.03 -18.20 -1.84
CA ASN A 100 -6.08 -19.14 -2.97
C ASN A 100 -7.41 -19.05 -3.75
N LEU A 101 -7.81 -17.84 -4.11
CA LEU A 101 -9.06 -17.60 -4.84
C LEU A 101 -8.97 -18.18 -6.26
N THR A 102 -10.11 -18.62 -6.79
CA THR A 102 -10.21 -19.21 -8.13
C THR A 102 -9.67 -18.26 -9.19
N ARG A 103 -8.80 -18.79 -10.04
CA ARG A 103 -8.23 -18.06 -11.17
C ARG A 103 -9.06 -18.28 -12.43
N LEU A 104 -9.09 -17.30 -13.33
CA LEU A 104 -9.80 -17.42 -14.60
C LEU A 104 -9.24 -18.54 -15.50
N GLY A 105 -7.96 -18.89 -15.35
CA GLY A 105 -7.36 -20.01 -16.06
C GLY A 105 -7.84 -21.38 -15.58
N GLU A 106 -8.35 -21.51 -14.35
CA GLU A 106 -8.84 -22.78 -13.82
C GLU A 106 -10.25 -23.11 -14.36
N THR A 107 -11.02 -22.09 -14.75
CA THR A 107 -12.39 -22.25 -15.23
C THR A 107 -12.51 -22.50 -16.74
N HIS A 108 -11.43 -22.26 -17.50
CA HIS A 108 -11.45 -22.37 -18.96
C HIS A 108 -10.30 -23.24 -19.48
N PRO A 109 -10.56 -24.21 -20.40
CA PRO A 109 -9.51 -25.09 -20.94
C PRO A 109 -8.45 -24.39 -21.79
N CYS A 110 -8.72 -23.16 -22.25
CA CYS A 110 -7.85 -22.43 -23.16
C CYS A 110 -7.01 -21.38 -22.42
N ASN A 111 -5.76 -21.17 -22.86
CA ASN A 111 -4.86 -20.15 -22.33
C ASN A 111 -5.36 -18.73 -22.66
N ILE A 112 -6.18 -18.16 -21.78
CA ILE A 112 -6.63 -16.78 -21.89
C ILE A 112 -5.47 -15.87 -21.44
N ARG A 113 -5.28 -14.72 -22.11
CA ARG A 113 -4.29 -13.68 -21.72
C ARG A 113 -4.41 -13.22 -20.25
N ASN A 114 -5.57 -13.45 -19.65
CA ASN A 114 -5.92 -13.12 -18.27
C ASN A 114 -5.99 -14.36 -17.36
N ALA A 115 -5.41 -15.50 -17.74
CA ALA A 115 -5.50 -16.75 -16.98
C ALA A 115 -5.02 -16.60 -15.52
N ASN A 116 -4.01 -15.76 -15.29
CA ASN A 116 -3.47 -15.48 -13.95
C ASN A 116 -4.30 -14.48 -13.14
N ASN A 117 -5.36 -13.87 -13.71
CA ASN A 117 -6.24 -12.98 -12.97
C ASN A 117 -7.21 -13.80 -12.10
N PHE A 118 -7.58 -13.24 -10.96
CA PHE A 118 -8.64 -13.79 -10.11
C PHE A 118 -10.01 -13.59 -10.75
N ALA A 119 -10.87 -14.60 -10.62
CA ALA A 119 -12.27 -14.50 -10.97
C ALA A 119 -12.99 -13.59 -9.96
N LEU A 120 -13.64 -12.54 -10.45
CA LEU A 120 -14.42 -11.61 -9.62
C LEU A 120 -15.89 -12.05 -9.61
N PRO A 121 -16.53 -12.21 -8.44
CA PRO A 121 -17.94 -12.55 -8.37
C PRO A 121 -18.81 -11.41 -8.88
N ILE A 122 -19.88 -11.76 -9.60
CA ILE A 122 -20.91 -10.81 -10.04
C ILE A 122 -21.71 -10.37 -8.81
N HIS A 123 -21.98 -9.07 -8.70
CA HIS A 123 -22.71 -8.48 -7.59
C HIS A 123 -23.42 -7.20 -8.06
N HIS A 124 -24.46 -6.80 -7.32
CA HIS A 124 -25.26 -5.61 -7.66
C HIS A 124 -25.00 -4.41 -6.74
N LEU A 125 -24.47 -4.65 -5.53
CA LEU A 125 -24.32 -3.61 -4.51
C LEU A 125 -22.90 -3.04 -4.53
N ALA A 126 -22.76 -1.72 -4.65
CA ALA A 126 -21.47 -1.03 -4.56
C ALA A 126 -20.73 -1.34 -3.24
N LEU A 127 -21.46 -1.50 -2.13
CA LEU A 127 -20.92 -1.91 -0.83
C LEU A 127 -20.17 -3.26 -0.88
N TYR A 128 -20.56 -4.15 -1.80
CA TYR A 128 -19.86 -5.41 -1.98
C TYR A 128 -18.44 -5.19 -2.53
N GLU A 129 -18.24 -4.16 -3.35
CA GLU A 129 -16.92 -3.81 -3.88
C GLU A 129 -15.96 -3.33 -2.81
N GLU A 130 -16.49 -2.80 -1.70
CA GLU A 130 -15.70 -2.30 -0.58
C GLU A 130 -15.10 -3.43 0.28
N LYS A 131 -15.60 -4.66 0.14
CA LYS A 131 -15.12 -5.80 0.92
C LYS A 131 -13.68 -6.15 0.50
N PRO A 132 -12.75 -6.40 1.45
CA PRO A 132 -11.39 -6.81 1.13
C PRO A 132 -11.30 -8.06 0.24
N SER A 133 -12.28 -8.97 0.36
CA SER A 133 -12.41 -10.15 -0.47
C SER A 133 -12.66 -9.85 -1.95
N TYR A 134 -13.22 -8.68 -2.26
CA TYR A 134 -13.45 -8.22 -3.63
C TYR A 134 -12.39 -7.22 -4.08
N THR A 135 -12.08 -6.23 -3.24
CA THR A 135 -11.09 -5.19 -3.57
C THR A 135 -9.69 -5.78 -3.79
N GLY A 136 -9.28 -6.79 -3.02
CA GLY A 136 -7.97 -7.45 -3.18
C GLY A 136 -7.77 -8.06 -4.56
N PRO A 137 -8.64 -8.99 -4.98
CA PRO A 137 -8.62 -9.54 -6.33
C PRO A 137 -8.69 -8.47 -7.43
N LYS A 138 -9.55 -7.45 -7.26
CA LYS A 138 -9.70 -6.34 -8.20
C LYS A 138 -8.37 -5.58 -8.39
N LEU A 139 -7.70 -5.22 -7.29
CA LEU A 139 -6.41 -4.54 -7.32
C LEU A 139 -5.28 -5.45 -7.86
N TYR A 140 -5.30 -6.74 -7.53
CA TYR A 140 -4.31 -7.70 -8.05
C TYR A 140 -4.39 -7.83 -9.58
N ASN A 141 -5.61 -7.90 -10.13
CA ASN A 141 -5.81 -8.05 -11.58
C ASN A 141 -5.24 -6.88 -12.38
N LEU A 142 -5.12 -5.71 -11.77
CA LEU A 142 -4.53 -4.51 -12.36
C LEU A 142 -2.99 -4.55 -12.39
N LEU A 143 -2.34 -5.42 -11.61
CA LEU A 143 -0.88 -5.50 -11.57
C LEU A 143 -0.26 -5.87 -12.93
N PRO A 144 1.01 -5.48 -13.17
CA PRO A 144 1.78 -5.94 -14.30
C PRO A 144 1.86 -7.47 -14.40
N ASN A 145 1.92 -7.99 -15.63
CA ASN A 145 1.98 -9.44 -15.87
C ASN A 145 3.23 -10.10 -15.27
N HIS A 146 4.37 -9.39 -15.21
CA HIS A 146 5.60 -9.94 -14.60
C HIS A 146 5.44 -10.21 -13.09
N LEU A 147 4.68 -9.36 -12.36
CA LEU A 147 4.37 -9.62 -10.95
C LEU A 147 3.38 -10.78 -10.81
N LYS A 148 2.38 -10.86 -11.69
CA LYS A 148 1.37 -11.93 -11.66
C LYS A 148 1.94 -13.31 -12.03
N ALA A 149 3.06 -13.36 -12.73
CA ALA A 149 3.77 -14.59 -13.06
C ALA A 149 4.49 -15.22 -11.84
N ILE A 150 4.66 -14.48 -10.75
CA ILE A 150 5.33 -14.98 -9.54
C ILE A 150 4.36 -15.86 -8.75
N THR A 151 4.63 -17.16 -8.72
CA THR A 151 3.83 -18.13 -7.96
C THR A 151 4.18 -18.16 -6.47
N GLU A 152 5.46 -17.95 -6.13
CA GLU A 152 5.92 -17.99 -4.73
C GLU A 152 5.45 -16.75 -3.96
N GLU A 153 4.63 -16.95 -2.92
CA GLU A 153 4.02 -15.87 -2.14
C GLU A 153 5.05 -14.93 -1.50
N ARG A 154 6.15 -15.47 -0.97
CA ARG A 154 7.21 -14.67 -0.32
C ARG A 154 7.91 -13.76 -1.32
N HIS A 155 8.26 -14.31 -2.49
CA HIS A 155 8.88 -13.56 -3.57
C HIS A 155 7.92 -12.48 -4.10
N PHE A 156 6.67 -12.84 -4.35
CA PHE A 156 5.64 -11.90 -4.80
C PHE A 156 5.46 -10.72 -3.82
N LYS A 157 5.37 -10.99 -2.51
CA LYS A 157 5.25 -9.95 -1.48
C LYS A 157 6.41 -8.95 -1.56
N LYS A 158 7.63 -9.44 -1.77
CA LYS A 158 8.81 -8.58 -1.87
C LYS A 158 8.76 -7.71 -3.13
N GLU A 159 8.52 -8.32 -4.29
CA GLU A 159 8.51 -7.62 -5.58
C GLU A 159 7.34 -6.64 -5.70
N ALA A 160 6.14 -7.02 -5.25
CA ALA A 160 4.99 -6.12 -5.22
C ALA A 160 5.24 -4.91 -4.30
N ARG A 161 5.91 -5.13 -3.15
CA ARG A 161 6.31 -4.02 -2.26
C ARG A 161 7.30 -3.08 -2.95
N GLN A 162 8.30 -3.62 -3.65
CA GLN A 162 9.30 -2.84 -4.35
C GLN A 162 8.66 -2.01 -5.49
N TRP A 163 7.81 -2.64 -6.29
CA TRP A 163 7.08 -1.97 -7.38
C TRP A 163 6.19 -0.82 -6.88
N LEU A 164 5.50 -1.02 -5.75
CA LEU A 164 4.68 0.01 -5.10
C LEU A 164 5.51 1.15 -4.48
N LEU A 165 6.74 0.85 -4.04
CA LEU A 165 7.67 1.82 -3.47
C LEU A 165 8.20 2.78 -4.54
N GLU A 166 8.53 2.26 -5.72
CA GLU A 166 9.07 3.06 -6.83
C GLU A 166 8.04 4.06 -7.38
N ARG A 167 6.76 3.69 -7.42
CA ARG A 167 5.69 4.52 -8.01
C ARG A 167 5.03 5.51 -7.06
N THR A 168 5.14 5.30 -5.75
CA THR A 168 4.69 6.24 -4.70
C THR A 168 3.25 6.74 -4.84
N PHE A 169 2.26 5.84 -4.88
CA PHE A 169 0.85 6.23 -5.01
C PHE A 169 0.35 7.05 -3.81
N TYR A 170 -0.29 8.20 -4.07
CA TYR A 170 -0.93 9.07 -3.08
C TYR A 170 -2.44 8.88 -3.01
N THR A 171 -3.02 8.27 -4.04
CA THR A 171 -4.46 7.95 -4.08
C THR A 171 -4.66 6.55 -4.67
N ILE A 172 -5.85 5.97 -4.43
CA ILE A 172 -6.20 4.68 -5.04
C ILE A 172 -6.44 4.87 -6.53
N GLU A 173 -6.98 6.02 -6.94
CA GLU A 173 -7.23 6.38 -8.33
C GLU A 173 -5.93 6.45 -9.15
N GLU A 174 -4.85 6.99 -8.57
CA GLU A 174 -3.52 6.96 -9.20
C GLU A 174 -3.05 5.52 -9.44
N PHE A 175 -3.35 4.60 -8.52
CA PHE A 175 -3.08 3.19 -8.75
C PHE A 175 -4.01 2.62 -9.82
N LEU A 176 -5.32 2.88 -9.80
CA LEU A 176 -6.23 2.34 -10.82
C LEU A 176 -5.85 2.78 -12.24
N ASN A 177 -5.31 3.98 -12.38
CA ASN A 177 -4.89 4.59 -13.64
C ASN A 177 -3.38 4.45 -13.93
N TRP A 178 -2.66 3.52 -13.28
CA TRP A 178 -1.20 3.44 -13.41
C TRP A 178 -0.69 3.12 -14.83
N LYS A 179 -1.56 2.57 -15.71
CA LYS A 179 -1.23 2.16 -17.09
C LYS A 179 -1.41 3.26 -18.13
N THR A 180 -2.15 4.32 -17.80
CA THR A 180 -2.35 5.52 -18.63
C THR A 180 -1.26 6.53 -18.35
#